data_AF-F0G8T0-F1
#
_entry.id   AF-F0G8T0-F1
#
_cell.length_a   1.000
_cell.length_b   1.000
_cell.length_c   1.000
_cell.angle_alpha   90.00
_cell.angle_beta   90.00
_cell.angle_gamma   90.00
#
_symmetry.space_group_name_H-M   'P 1'
#
loop_
_entity.id
_entity.type
_entity.pdbx_description
1 polymer ?
#
loop_
_entity_poly.entity_id
_entity_poly.type
_entity_poly.pdbx_seq_one_letter_code
_entity_poly.pdbx_strand_id
1 'polypeptide(L)'
;MSAVTQPQAALELDVFACPLDGVNQIEASAGTGKTWNICALYVRLLLEKDLGADQILVVTFTKAATAELHERIRGRLAQLAHALETGDDGGDPFIVRLLDTT
;
A
#
# COMPACT_ATOMS: atom_id res chain seq x y z
N MET A 1 -2.98 38.30 11.42
CA MET A 1 -3.92 37.29 11.94
C MET A 1 -3.33 35.93 11.64
N SER A 2 -2.53 35.40 12.56
CA SER A 2 -1.80 34.15 12.37
C SER A 2 -2.67 33.00 12.86
N ALA A 3 -3.20 32.20 11.94
CA ALA A 3 -3.84 30.94 12.29
C ALA A 3 -2.74 29.97 12.73
N VAL A 4 -2.65 29.74 14.04
CA VAL A 4 -1.85 28.65 14.59
C VAL A 4 -2.53 27.36 14.17
N THR A 5 -1.95 26.65 13.22
CA THR A 5 -2.37 25.29 12.88
C THR A 5 -1.98 24.41 14.07
N GLN A 6 -2.97 23.94 14.82
CA GLN A 6 -2.75 22.98 15.89
C GLN A 6 -2.20 21.68 15.27
N PRO A 7 -1.26 20.99 15.93
CA PRO A 7 -0.78 19.71 15.45
C PRO A 7 -1.93 18.69 15.54
N GLN A 8 -2.52 18.39 14.38
CA GLN A 8 -3.42 17.25 14.20
C GLN A 8 -2.64 16.00 14.60
N ALA A 9 -3.13 15.24 15.60
CA ALA A 9 -2.54 13.95 15.93
C ALA A 9 -2.45 13.10 14.66
N ALA A 10 -1.26 12.64 14.31
CA ALA A 10 -1.02 11.87 13.10
C ALA A 10 -1.83 10.56 13.18
N LEU A 11 -2.95 10.50 12.48
CA LEU A 11 -3.70 9.26 12.29
C LEU A 11 -2.85 8.33 11.43
N GLU A 12 -2.68 7.08 11.86
CA GLU A 12 -2.07 6.07 11.02
C GLU A 12 -2.87 5.90 9.73
N LEU A 13 -2.17 5.73 8.60
CA LEU A 13 -2.81 5.56 7.30
C LEU A 13 -3.61 4.25 7.29
N ASP A 14 -4.94 4.34 7.19
CA ASP A 14 -5.75 3.20 6.76
C ASP A 14 -5.68 3.08 5.23
N VAL A 15 -4.89 2.10 4.77
CA VAL A 15 -4.69 1.86 3.35
C VAL A 15 -5.96 1.47 2.62
N PHE A 16 -7.03 0.99 3.27
CA PHE A 16 -8.31 0.66 2.63
C PHE A 16 -9.25 1.87 2.53
N ALA A 17 -9.14 2.82 3.46
CA ALA A 17 -9.91 4.07 3.42
C ALA A 17 -9.26 5.15 2.53
N CYS A 18 -8.01 4.94 2.10
CA CYS A 18 -7.31 5.86 1.22
C CYS A 18 -7.96 5.87 -0.20
N PRO A 19 -8.38 7.04 -0.72
CA PRO A 19 -8.87 7.14 -2.09
C PRO A 19 -7.78 6.74 -3.10
N LEU A 20 -8.16 5.99 -4.14
CA LEU A 20 -7.24 5.56 -5.20
C LEU A 20 -7.21 6.51 -6.41
N ASP A 21 -8.01 7.57 -6.38
CA ASP A 21 -8.07 8.61 -7.42
C ASP A 21 -7.61 9.96 -6.89
N GLY A 22 -7.26 10.86 -7.81
CA GLY A 22 -6.84 12.22 -7.47
C GLY A 22 -5.43 12.26 -6.89
N VAL A 23 -5.19 13.21 -5.98
CA VAL A 23 -3.88 13.42 -5.35
C VAL A 23 -4.02 13.24 -3.84
N ASN A 24 -3.28 12.27 -3.30
CA ASN A 24 -3.20 12.02 -1.87
C ASN A 24 -1.78 12.31 -1.38
N GLN A 25 -1.65 13.18 -0.37
CA GLN A 25 -0.38 13.42 0.32
C GLN A 25 -0.35 12.60 1.60
N ILE A 26 0.61 11.68 1.70
CA ILE A 26 0.79 10.80 2.85
C ILE A 26 2.12 11.18 3.51
N GLU A 27 2.05 11.66 4.75
CA GLU A 27 3.22 11.92 5.57
C GLU A 27 3.59 10.68 6.38
N ALA A 28 4.85 10.26 6.30
CA ALA A 28 5.29 9.03 6.93
C ALA A 28 6.74 9.12 7.42
N SER A 29 6.92 9.09 8.74
CA SER A 29 8.22 9.14 9.42
C SER A 29 8.97 7.80 9.35
N ALA A 30 10.24 7.78 9.76
CA ALA A 30 11.00 6.53 9.84
C ALA A 30 10.26 5.50 10.71
N GLY A 31 10.18 4.25 10.24
CA GLY A 31 9.51 3.16 10.96
C GLY A 31 7.99 3.08 10.80
N THR A 32 7.31 4.01 10.13
CA THR A 32 5.83 4.02 10.03
C THR A 32 5.28 3.21 8.83
N GLY A 33 5.96 2.14 8.43
CA GLY A 33 5.44 1.23 7.41
C GLY A 33 5.34 1.78 5.97
N LYS A 34 6.05 2.86 5.60
CA LYS A 34 6.03 3.45 4.24
C LYS A 34 6.01 2.43 3.10
N THR A 35 6.99 1.56 3.08
CA THR A 35 7.16 0.56 2.02
C THR A 35 6.01 -0.46 2.03
N TRP A 36 5.54 -0.85 3.22
CA TRP A 36 4.39 -1.74 3.38
C TRP A 36 3.11 -1.10 2.82
N ASN A 37 2.86 0.17 3.16
CA ASN A 37 1.70 0.93 2.69
C ASN A 37 1.71 1.10 1.16
N ILE A 38 2.88 1.39 0.56
CA ILE A 38 3.01 1.47 -0.90
C ILE A 38 2.66 0.13 -1.55
N CYS A 39 3.14 -0.98 -1.00
CA CYS A 39 2.82 -2.31 -1.54
C CYS A 39 1.32 -2.62 -1.42
N ALA A 40 0.67 -2.26 -0.31
CA ALA A 40 -0.76 -2.44 -0.12
C ALA A 40 -1.58 -1.63 -1.13
N LEU A 41 -1.26 -0.34 -1.30
CA LEU A 41 -1.91 0.54 -2.29
C LEU A 41 -1.70 0.04 -3.73
N TYR A 42 -0.51 -0.50 -4.04
CA TYR A 42 -0.24 -1.10 -5.34
C TYR A 42 -1.18 -2.27 -5.64
N VAL A 43 -1.37 -3.18 -4.68
CA VAL A 43 -2.32 -4.30 -4.83
C VAL A 43 -3.75 -3.79 -5.00
N ARG A 44 -4.16 -2.80 -4.19
CA ARG A 44 -5.49 -2.19 -4.33
C ARG A 44 -5.70 -1.57 -5.71
N LEU A 45 -4.71 -0.89 -6.27
CA LEU A 45 -4.78 -0.33 -7.62
C LEU A 45 -4.95 -1.41 -8.69
N LEU A 46 -4.24 -2.54 -8.58
CA LEU A 46 -4.43 -3.65 -9.50
C LEU A 46 -5.86 -4.20 -9.45
N LEU A 47 -6.40 -4.40 -8.25
CA LEU A 47 -7.66 -5.13 -8.05
C LEU A 47 -8.90 -4.25 -8.12
N GLU A 48 -8.90 -3.09 -7.47
CA GLU A 48 -10.06 -2.21 -7.37
C GLU A 48 -10.20 -1.28 -8.58
N LYS A 49 -9.08 -1.01 -9.28
CA LYS A 49 -9.06 -0.14 -10.47
C LYS A 49 -8.81 -0.90 -11.77
N ASP A 50 -8.66 -2.22 -11.70
CA ASP A 50 -8.39 -3.10 -12.85
C ASP A 50 -7.21 -2.58 -13.70
N LEU A 51 -6.17 -2.09 -13.03
CA LEU A 51 -4.99 -1.55 -13.69
C LEU A 51 -3.96 -2.67 -13.93
N GLY A 52 -3.36 -2.67 -15.11
CA GLY A 52 -2.15 -3.43 -15.38
C GLY A 52 -0.94 -2.88 -14.62
N ALA A 53 0.04 -3.75 -14.33
CA ALA A 53 1.28 -3.34 -13.65
C ALA A 53 2.07 -2.28 -14.43
N ASP A 54 1.94 -2.28 -15.76
CA ASP A 54 2.52 -1.29 -16.69
C ASP A 54 1.83 0.08 -16.65
N GLN A 55 0.63 0.16 -16.05
CA GLN A 55 -0.12 1.40 -15.84
C GLN A 55 0.17 2.05 -14.47
N ILE A 56 0.95 1.40 -13.61
CA ILE A 56 1.28 1.89 -12.26
C ILE A 56 2.76 2.23 -12.16
N LEU A 57 3.07 3.53 -12.03
CA LEU A 57 4.45 4.00 -11.83
C LEU A 57 4.74 4.23 -10.34
N VAL A 58 5.75 3.53 -9.83
CA VAL A 58 6.28 3.75 -8.48
C VAL A 58 7.73 4.21 -8.56
N VAL A 59 8.03 5.34 -7.92
CA VAL A 59 9.38 5.95 -7.93
C VAL A 59 9.90 6.13 -6.51
N THR A 60 11.23 6.04 -6.35
CA THR A 60 11.93 6.28 -5.09
C THR A 60 13.33 6.83 -5.37
N PHE A 61 14.03 7.28 -4.33
CA PHE A 61 15.25 8.08 -4.46
C PHE A 61 16.46 7.29 -4.97
N THR A 62 16.57 6.01 -4.63
CA THR A 62 17.75 5.20 -4.95
C THR A 62 17.40 3.95 -5.74
N LYS A 63 18.31 3.50 -6.60
CA LYS A 63 18.17 2.24 -7.35
C LYS A 63 18.00 1.04 -6.43
N ALA A 64 18.70 1.03 -5.29
CA ALA A 64 18.57 -0.03 -4.29
C ALA A 64 17.16 -0.07 -3.69
N ALA A 65 16.60 1.08 -3.31
CA ALA A 65 15.23 1.16 -2.82
C ALA A 65 14.21 0.77 -3.90
N THR A 66 14.46 1.08 -5.18
CA THR A 66 13.62 0.63 -6.29
C THR A 66 13.62 -0.90 -6.39
N ALA A 67 14.80 -1.53 -6.35
CA ALA A 67 14.92 -2.98 -6.42
C ALA A 67 14.23 -3.67 -5.23
N GLU A 68 14.46 -3.15 -4.01
CA GLU A 68 13.81 -3.66 -2.80
C GLU A 68 12.29 -3.52 -2.87
N LEU A 69 11.77 -2.37 -3.29
CA LEU A 69 10.33 -2.15 -3.41
C LEU A 69 9.69 -3.05 -4.46
N HIS A 70 10.37 -3.24 -5.60
CA HIS A 70 9.93 -4.17 -6.64
C HIS A 70 9.83 -5.62 -6.12
N GLU A 71 10.84 -6.09 -5.38
CA GLU A 71 10.82 -7.42 -4.77
C GLU A 71 9.69 -7.56 -3.74
N ARG A 72 9.46 -6.53 -2.90
CA ARG A 72 8.37 -6.53 -1.92
C ARG A 72 6.99 -6.56 -2.56
N ILE A 73 6.77 -5.80 -3.64
CA ILE A 73 5.50 -5.83 -4.40
C ILE A 73 5.27 -7.24 -4.96
N ARG A 74 6.28 -7.83 -5.62
CA ARG A 74 6.19 -9.19 -6.17
C ARG A 74 5.92 -10.24 -5.09
N GLY A 75 6.61 -10.15 -3.96
CA GLY A 75 6.42 -11.05 -2.81
C GLY A 75 5.00 -10.97 -2.27
N ARG A 76 4.44 -9.76 -2.10
CA ARG A 76 3.06 -9.57 -1.66
C ARG A 76 2.04 -10.16 -2.64
N LEU A 77 2.24 -9.97 -3.95
CA LEU A 77 1.36 -10.55 -4.96
C LEU A 77 1.41 -12.08 -4.95
N ALA A 78 2.60 -12.67 -4.76
CA ALA A 78 2.76 -14.11 -4.64
C ALA A 78 2.06 -14.66 -3.39
N GLN A 79 2.17 -13.96 -2.25
CA GLN A 79 1.45 -14.32 -1.02
C GLN A 79 -0.06 -14.26 -1.21
N LEU A 80 -0.57 -13.21 -1.85
CA LEU A 80 -1.99 -13.09 -2.15
C LEU A 80 -2.48 -14.19 -3.09
N ALA A 81 -1.75 -14.46 -4.17
CA ALA A 81 -2.09 -15.54 -5.10
C ALA A 81 -2.13 -16.90 -4.38
N HIS A 82 -1.14 -17.17 -3.52
CA HIS A 82 -1.13 -18.38 -2.70
C HIS A 82 -2.36 -18.47 -1.80
N ALA A 83 -2.70 -17.40 -1.08
CA ALA A 83 -3.86 -17.37 -0.21
C ALA A 83 -5.18 -17.60 -0.97
N LEU A 84 -5.31 -17.05 -2.17
CA LEU A 84 -6.46 -17.30 -3.05
C LEU A 84 -6.54 -18.75 -3.53
N GLU A 85 -5.41 -19.40 -3.77
CA GLU A 85 -5.34 -20.79 -4.24
C GLU A 85 -5.59 -21.81 -3.12
N THR A 86 -5.07 -21.56 -1.92
CA THR A 86 -5.07 -22.54 -0.81
C THR A 86 -6.09 -22.24 0.27
N GLY A 87 -6.59 -21.00 0.34
CA GLY A 87 -7.38 -20.51 1.46
C GLY A 87 -6.56 -20.22 2.73
N ASP A 88 -5.23 -20.30 2.67
CA ASP A 88 -4.33 -19.96 3.77
C ASP A 88 -3.78 -18.54 3.60
N ASP A 89 -4.31 -17.59 4.37
CA ASP A 89 -3.87 -16.19 4.36
C ASP A 89 -2.51 -15.95 5.04
N GLY A 90 -1.91 -16.99 5.63
CA GLY A 90 -0.62 -16.92 6.30
C GLY A 90 -0.59 -15.95 7.49
N GLY A 91 -1.76 -15.51 7.98
CA GLY A 91 -1.92 -14.51 9.02
C GLY A 91 -1.58 -13.08 8.59
N ASP A 92 -1.48 -12.75 7.29
CA ASP A 92 -1.26 -11.37 6.85
C ASP A 92 -2.56 -10.55 7.01
N PRO A 93 -2.62 -9.55 7.92
CA PRO A 93 -3.83 -8.78 8.17
C PRO A 93 -4.34 -8.02 6.93
N PHE A 94 -3.45 -7.69 5.98
CA PHE A 94 -3.85 -7.06 4.73
C PHE A 94 -4.60 -8.06 3.84
N ILE A 95 -4.11 -9.29 3.71
CA ILE A 95 -4.74 -10.33 2.89
C ILE A 95 -6.09 -10.69 3.48
N VAL A 96 -6.17 -10.93 4.79
CA VAL A 96 -7.43 -11.21 5.50
C VAL A 96 -8.47 -10.13 5.20
N ARG A 97 -8.13 -8.86 5.43
CA ARG A 97 -9.06 -7.75 5.21
C ARG A 97 -9.42 -7.57 3.73
N LEU A 98 -8.49 -7.80 2.81
CA LEU A 98 -8.75 -7.73 1.37
C LEU A 98 -9.76 -8.80 0.92
N LEU A 99 -9.60 -10.03 1.41
CA LEU A 99 -10.51 -11.14 1.12
C LEU A 99 -11.91 -10.89 1.71
N ASP A 100 -12.00 -10.26 2.89
CA ASP A 100 -13.29 -9.87 3.48
C ASP A 100 -14.03 -8.76 2.69
N THR A 101 -13.35 -8.08 1.78
CA THR A 101 -13.92 -6.97 0.99
C THR A 101 -14.50 -7.44 -0.36
N THR A 102 -14.28 -8.70 -0.74
CA THR A 102 -14.70 -9.30 -2.03
C THR A 102 -15.79 -10.35 -1.81
#